data_AF-A0A7J6X1I9-F1
#
_entry.id   AF-A0A7J6X1I9-F1
#
_cell.length_a   1.000
_cell.length_b   1.000
_cell.length_c   1.000
_cell.angle_alpha   90.00
_cell.angle_beta   90.00
_cell.angle_gamma   90.00
#
_symmetry.space_group_name_H-M   'P 1'
#
loop_
_entity.id
_entity.type
_entity.pdbx_description
1 polymer ?
#
loop_
_entity_poly.entity_id
_entity_poly.type
_entity_poly.pdbx_seq_one_letter_code
_entity_poly.pdbx_strand_id
1 'polypeptide(L)' 'MINGALLLEKQISSCEGKGIAIRIFTAEELNKATNNYDTSLIHSRLQSTVYKGNLHGRIVAVKTPEQLQ' A
#
# COMPACT_ATOMS: atom_id res chain seq x y z
N MET A 1 -9.83 -5.70 -13.62
CA MET A 1 -10.11 -4.38 -12.98
C MET A 1 -11.20 -4.49 -11.90
N ILE A 2 -11.19 -5.56 -11.08
CA ILE A 2 -12.32 -5.87 -10.17
C ILE A 2 -12.19 -5.12 -8.83
N ASN A 3 -10.95 -4.87 -8.37
CA ASN A 3 -10.71 -4.31 -7.04
C ASN A 3 -11.01 -2.80 -6.93
N GLY A 4 -10.98 -2.07 -8.06
CA GLY A 4 -11.20 -0.62 -8.07
C GLY A 4 -12.66 -0.22 -7.82
N ALA A 5 -13.61 -0.98 -8.37
CA ALA A 5 -15.04 -0.72 -8.18
C ALA A 5 -15.44 -0.90 -6.70
N LEU A 6 -15.03 -2.00 -6.08
CA LEU A 6 -15.30 -2.27 -4.67
C LEU A 6 -14.69 -1.21 -3.74
N LEU A 7 -13.49 -0.71 -4.05
CA LEU A 7 -12.87 0.38 -3.30
C LEU A 7 -13.70 1.66 -3.40
N LEU A 8 -14.14 2.00 -4.61
CA LEU A 8 -14.97 3.18 -4.86
C LEU A 8 -16.30 3.11 -4.10
N GLU A 9 -16.99 1.96 -4.16
CA GLU A 9 -18.24 1.73 -3.42
C GLU A 9 -18.04 1.96 -1.92
N LYS A 10 -16.96 1.42 -1.33
CA LYS A 10 -16.65 1.64 0.09
C LYS A 10 -16.36 3.10 0.42
N GLN A 11 -15.66 3.83 -0.46
CA GLN A 11 -15.38 5.26 -0.25
C GLN A 11 -16.65 6.11 -0.29
N ILE A 12 -17.57 5.82 -1.21
CA ILE A 12 -18.86 6.50 -1.31
C ILE A 12 -19.69 6.22 -0.05
N SER A 13 -19.79 4.96 0.37
CA SER A 13 -20.55 4.58 1.56
C SER A 13 -19.97 5.13 2.87
N SER A 14 -18.64 5.26 2.98
CA SER A 14 -18.00 5.69 4.24
C SER A 14 -17.85 7.20 4.39
N CYS A 15 -17.77 7.96 3.29
CA CYS A 15 -17.46 9.39 3.34
C CYS A 15 -18.27 10.23 2.34
N GLU A 16 -19.40 9.72 1.82
CA GLU A 16 -20.21 10.37 0.79
C GLU A 16 -19.40 10.80 -0.44
N GLY A 17 -18.32 10.08 -0.74
CA GLY A 17 -17.39 10.41 -1.82
C GLY A 17 -16.44 11.58 -1.53
N LYS A 18 -16.46 12.19 -0.34
CA LYS A 18 -15.56 13.29 0.10
C LYS A 18 -14.34 12.78 0.88
N GLY A 19 -13.78 11.65 0.48
CA GLY A 19 -12.59 11.07 1.12
C GLY A 19 -11.30 11.85 0.83
N ILE A 20 -10.24 11.50 1.57
CA ILE A 20 -8.88 11.99 1.27
C ILE A 20 -8.48 11.49 -0.13
N ALA A 21 -7.82 12.36 -0.91
CA ALA A 21 -7.31 12.01 -2.22
C ALA A 21 -6.38 10.79 -2.13
N ILE A 22 -6.79 9.67 -2.74
CA ILE A 22 -5.97 8.46 -2.85
C ILE A 22 -5.06 8.61 -4.05
N ARG A 23 -3.76 8.42 -3.83
CA ARG A 23 -2.78 8.31 -4.91
C ARG A 23 -2.63 6.84 -5.33
N ILE A 24 -2.66 6.60 -6.64
CA ILE A 24 -2.32 5.30 -7.22
C ILE A 24 -0.80 5.26 -7.43
N PHE A 25 -0.18 4.18 -6.96
CA PHE A 25 1.24 3.90 -7.16
C PHE A 25 1.40 2.71 -8.11
N THR A 26 2.42 2.74 -8.92
CA THR A 26 2.82 1.61 -9.77
C THR A 26 3.53 0.55 -8.94
N ALA A 27 3.52 -0.69 -9.43
CA ALA A 27 4.28 -1.77 -8.80
C ALA A 27 5.80 -1.47 -8.77
N GLU A 28 6.32 -0.81 -9.82
CA GLU A 28 7.73 -0.42 -9.88
C GLU A 28 8.11 0.60 -8.80
N GLU A 29 7.28 1.61 -8.56
CA GLU A 29 7.50 2.58 -7.49
C GLU A 29 7.55 1.91 -6.11
N LEU A 30 6.65 0.95 -5.86
CA LEU A 30 6.62 0.22 -4.60
C LEU A 30 7.83 -0.71 -4.45
N ASN A 31 8.22 -1.41 -5.52
CA ASN A 31 9.43 -2.26 -5.54
C ASN A 31 10.68 -1.44 -5.24
N LYS A 32 10.84 -0.28 -5.88
CA LYS A 32 11.98 0.62 -5.62
C LYS A 32 11.94 1.14 -4.18
N ALA A 33 10.78 1.52 -3.68
CA ALA A 33 10.64 2.08 -2.34
C ALA A 33 10.96 1.06 -1.23
N THR A 34 10.68 -0.23 -1.44
CA THR A 34 10.89 -1.30 -0.45
C THR A 34 12.14 -2.14 -0.71
N ASN A 35 13.02 -1.73 -1.64
CA ASN A 35 14.15 -2.53 -2.10
C ASN A 35 13.74 -3.96 -2.49
N ASN A 36 12.72 -4.07 -3.35
CA ASN A 36 12.11 -5.33 -3.77
C ASN A 36 11.57 -6.16 -2.58
N TYR A 37 10.88 -5.50 -1.64
CA TYR A 37 10.32 -6.10 -0.43
C TYR A 37 11.35 -6.86 0.42
N ASP A 38 12.52 -6.26 0.60
CA ASP A 38 13.61 -6.78 1.41
C ASP A 38 13.15 -7.10 2.84
N THR A 39 13.45 -8.31 3.32
CA THR A 39 13.00 -8.78 4.63
C THR A 39 13.68 -8.04 5.79
N SER A 40 14.84 -7.43 5.57
CA SER A 40 15.51 -6.56 6.56
C SER A 40 14.75 -5.26 6.82
N LEU A 41 13.89 -4.85 5.88
CA LEU A 41 13.05 -3.65 6.00
C LEU A 41 11.70 -3.95 6.65
N ILE A 42 11.43 -5.19 7.07
CA ILE A 42 10.20 -5.55 7.76
C ILE A 42 10.15 -4.80 9.10
N HIS A 43 9.10 -4.00 9.25
CA HIS A 43 8.77 -3.32 10.49
C HIS A 43 7.84 -4.16 11.37
N SER A 44 6.87 -4.86 10.78
CA SER A 44 5.95 -5.75 11.51
C SER A 44 5.33 -6.84 10.62
N ARG A 45 4.90 -7.94 11.24
CA ARG A 45 4.21 -9.07 10.59
C ARG A 45 3.10 -9.56 11.54
N LEU A 46 1.84 -9.23 11.22
CA LEU A 46 0.67 -9.69 12.01
C LEU A 46 -0.36 -10.38 11.12
N GLN A 47 -1.31 -9.62 10.56
CA GLN A 47 -2.21 -10.09 9.48
C GLN A 47 -1.71 -9.65 8.08
N SER A 48 -0.54 -9.02 8.07
CA SER A 48 0.06 -8.35 6.93
C SER A 48 1.53 -8.11 7.25
N THR A 49 2.37 -8.06 6.21
CA THR A 49 3.75 -7.61 6.36
C THR A 49 3.81 -6.10 6.10
N VAL A 50 4.44 -5.36 7.01
CA VAL A 50 4.68 -3.93 6.86
C VAL A 50 6.17 -3.72 6.64
N TYR A 51 6.53 -3.07 5.54
CA TYR A 51 7.89 -2.71 5.18
C TYR A 51 8.12 -1.22 5.41
N LYS A 52 9.28 -0.87 5.94
CA LYS A 52 9.78 0.50 5.91
C LYS A 52 10.32 0.77 4.51
N GLY A 53 9.75 1.76 3.81
CA GLY A 53 10.18 2.15 2.49
C GLY A 53 10.68 3.59 2.41
N ASN A 54 11.31 3.92 1.29
CA ASN A 54 11.71 5.28 0.92
C ASN A 54 11.15 5.62 -0.46
N LEU A 55 10.14 6.49 -0.50
CA LEU A 55 9.54 6.97 -1.74
C LEU A 55 10.01 8.41 -2.01
N HIS A 56 10.92 8.58 -2.97
CA HIS A 56 11.46 9.89 -3.36
C HIS A 56 12.00 10.72 -2.17
N GLY A 57 12.74 10.08 -1.26
CA GLY A 57 13.31 10.73 -0.08
C GLY A 57 12.36 10.81 1.12
N ARG A 58 11.12 10.32 0.99
CA ARG A 58 10.14 10.27 2.08
C ARG A 58 10.04 8.87 2.66
N ILE A 59 10.20 8.75 3.97
CA ILE A 59 9.99 7.49 4.67
C ILE A 59 8.49 7.16 4.65
N VAL A 60 8.16 5.96 4.19
CA VAL A 60 6.78 5.46 4.08
C VAL A 60 6.66 4.08 4.71
N ALA A 61 5.44 3.71 5.14
CA ALA A 61 5.11 2.35 5.53
C ALA A 61 4.32 1.68 4.38
N VAL A 62 4.82 0.55 3.88
CA VAL A 62 4.17 -0.21 2.81
C VAL A 62 3.63 -1.50 3.40
N LYS A 63 2.30 -1.64 3.39
CA LYS A 63 1.61 -2.83 3.92
C LYS A 63 1.23 -3.76 2.77
N THR A 64 1.66 -5.02 2.84
CA THR A 64 1.29 -6.08 1.91
C THR A 64 0.42 -7.13 2.60
N PRO A 65 -0.56 -7.73 1.90
CA PRO A 65 -1.26 -8.89 2.43
C PRO A 65 -0.28 -10.05 2.65
N GLU A 66 -0.65 -10.97 3.55
CA GLU A 66 0.21 -12.11 3.95
C GLU A 66 0.56 -13.05 2.77
N GLN A 67 -0.16 -13.00 1.65
CA GLN A 67 0.01 -13.88 0.49
C GLN A 67 0.74 -13.24 -0.71
N LEU A 68 1.86 -12.55 -0.47
CA LEU A 68 2.87 -12.36 -1.51
C LEU A 68 4.05 -13.27 -1.18
N GLN A 69 3.83 -14.58 -1.37
CA GLN A 69 4.90 -15.56 -1.58
C GLN A 69 5.08 -15.78 -3.08
#